data_AF-A0A5E4IIV1-F1
#
_entry.id   AF-A0A5E4IIV1-F1
#
_cell.length_a   1.000
_cell.length_b   1.000
_cell.length_c   1.000
_cell.angle_alpha   90.00
_cell.angle_beta   90.00
_cell.angle_gamma   90.00
#
_symmetry.space_group_name_H-M   'P 1'
#
loop_
_entity.id
_entity.type
_entity.pdbx_description
1 polymer ?
#
loop_
_entity_poly.entity_id
_entity_poly.type
_entity_poly.pdbx_seq_one_letter_code
_entity_poly.pdbx_strand_id
1 'polypeptide(L)'
;MVLSHVVGERNQVMAREIVAKTAKRLASIPLFVTDGFRFYAGALLEQYGQWIEYPPTGKRGRPRKGRLVPNEELKYAQVIKNRHEGRLEEVIKKTVFGKDIETELISTSLIERLNLMHSRQIP
;
A
#
# COMPACT_ATOMS: atom_id res chain seq x y z
N MET A 1 18.58 -1.37 2.05
CA MET A 1 18.64 -1.59 0.59
C MET A 1 17.42 -0.94 -0.05
N VAL A 2 17.58 -0.18 -1.13
CA VAL A 2 16.47 0.40 -1.90
C VAL A 2 16.23 -0.50 -3.13
N LEU A 3 14.99 -0.94 -3.34
CA LEU A 3 14.65 -1.88 -4.43
C LEU A 3 14.25 -1.19 -5.74
N SER A 4 13.55 -0.05 -5.64
CA SER A 4 13.15 0.75 -6.80
C SER A 4 12.86 2.18 -6.37
N HIS A 5 12.89 3.09 -7.33
CA HIS A 5 12.42 4.47 -7.18
C HIS A 5 11.77 4.93 -8.48
N VAL A 6 10.91 5.96 -8.36
CA VAL A 6 10.28 6.65 -9.49
C VAL A 6 10.34 8.14 -9.18
N VAL A 7 10.80 8.93 -10.15
CA VAL A 7 10.85 10.39 -10.05
C VAL A 7 9.61 10.95 -10.75
N GLY A 8 8.89 11.85 -10.09
CA GLY A 8 7.69 12.49 -10.66
C GLY A 8 6.66 12.85 -9.61
N GLU A 9 5.50 13.31 -10.09
CA GLU A 9 4.40 13.70 -9.22
C GLU A 9 3.84 12.52 -8.41
N ARG A 10 3.41 12.82 -7.19
CA ARG A 10 2.74 11.87 -6.32
C ARG A 10 1.31 11.62 -6.81
N ASN A 11 1.14 10.67 -7.73
CA ASN A 11 -0.15 10.28 -8.30
C ASN A 11 -0.33 8.75 -8.39
N GLN A 12 -1.49 8.29 -8.90
CA GLN A 12 -1.80 6.86 -9.04
C GLN A 12 -0.88 6.14 -10.03
N VAL A 13 -0.45 6.81 -11.10
CA VAL A 13 0.44 6.24 -12.12
C VAL A 13 1.81 5.93 -11.51
N MET A 14 2.36 6.89 -10.77
CA MET A 14 3.61 6.68 -10.02
C MET A 14 3.49 5.52 -9.03
N ALA A 15 2.39 5.45 -8.28
CA ALA A 15 2.16 4.37 -7.31
C ALA A 15 2.10 2.99 -7.99
N ARG A 16 1.45 2.88 -9.16
CA ARG A 16 1.43 1.65 -9.96
C ARG A 16 2.83 1.28 -10.43
N GLU A 17 3.58 2.24 -10.96
CA GLU A 17 4.91 2.01 -11.51
C GLU A 17 5.90 1.52 -10.45
N ILE A 18 5.94 2.17 -9.28
CA ILE A 18 6.85 1.77 -8.20
C ILE A 18 6.49 0.39 -7.63
N VAL A 19 5.18 0.08 -7.50
CA VAL A 19 4.71 -1.23 -7.05
C VAL A 19 5.09 -2.31 -8.06
N ALA A 20 4.84 -2.08 -9.35
CA ALA A 20 5.19 -3.04 -10.41
C ALA A 20 6.71 -3.25 -10.53
N LYS A 21 7.51 -2.18 -10.44
CA LYS A 21 8.99 -2.27 -10.43
C LYS A 21 9.50 -3.06 -9.23
N THR A 22 8.87 -2.90 -8.07
CA THR A 22 9.23 -3.62 -6.86
C THR A 22 8.83 -5.09 -6.95
N ALA A 23 7.61 -5.39 -7.42
CA ALA A 23 7.10 -6.75 -7.60
C ALA A 23 8.03 -7.62 -8.46
N LYS A 24 8.58 -7.07 -9.56
CA LYS A 24 9.53 -7.78 -10.45
C LYS A 24 10.82 -8.24 -9.76
N ARG A 25 11.14 -7.72 -8.58
CA ARG A 25 12.37 -7.99 -7.82
C ARG A 25 12.12 -8.82 -6.57
N LEU A 26 10.86 -9.16 -6.28
CA LEU A 26 10.45 -9.92 -5.11
C LEU A 26 10.14 -11.36 -5.51
N ALA A 27 10.62 -12.32 -4.71
CA ALA A 27 10.35 -13.74 -4.93
C ALA A 27 8.97 -14.17 -4.38
N SER A 28 8.42 -13.42 -3.42
CA SER A 28 7.12 -13.66 -2.78
C SER A 28 6.47 -12.32 -2.39
N ILE A 29 5.22 -12.35 -1.95
CA ILE A 29 4.49 -11.16 -1.50
C ILE A 29 4.91 -10.82 -0.06
N PRO A 30 5.64 -9.71 0.19
CA PRO A 30 6.03 -9.31 1.53
C PRO A 30 4.91 -8.54 2.23
N LEU A 31 5.13 -8.24 3.52
CA LEU A 31 4.39 -7.18 4.20
C LEU A 31 4.77 -5.81 3.60
N PHE A 32 3.78 -5.09 3.09
CA PHE A 32 3.96 -3.71 2.65
C PHE A 32 3.65 -2.72 3.77
N VAL A 33 4.52 -1.72 3.95
CA VAL A 33 4.32 -0.61 4.90
C VAL A 33 4.62 0.70 4.18
N THR A 34 3.67 1.64 4.16
CA THR A 34 3.85 2.96 3.52
C THR A 34 3.56 4.12 4.48
N ASP A 35 3.88 5.34 4.05
CA ASP A 35 3.71 6.61 4.79
C ASP A 35 2.27 7.14 4.83
N GLY A 36 1.27 6.32 4.47
CA GLY A 36 -0.13 6.73 4.45
C GLY A 36 -0.60 7.30 3.10
N PHE A 37 0.23 7.29 2.07
CA PHE A 37 -0.17 7.81 0.77
C PHE A 37 -1.28 6.98 0.10
N ARG A 38 -2.41 7.63 -0.20
CA ARG A 38 -3.67 6.98 -0.58
C ARG A 38 -3.61 6.07 -1.81
N PHE A 39 -2.76 6.38 -2.78
CA PHE A 39 -2.71 5.66 -4.07
C PHE A 39 -2.06 4.28 -3.98
N TYR A 40 -1.28 4.00 -2.92
CA TYR A 40 -0.67 2.68 -2.74
C TYR A 40 -1.69 1.57 -2.51
N ALA A 41 -2.83 1.85 -1.88
CA ALA A 41 -3.88 0.85 -1.69
C ALA A 41 -4.40 0.34 -3.05
N GLY A 42 -4.72 1.27 -3.97
CA GLY A 42 -5.16 0.91 -5.31
C GLY A 42 -4.07 0.19 -6.11
N ALA A 43 -2.83 0.68 -6.07
CA ALA A 43 -1.72 0.07 -6.80
C ALA A 43 -1.39 -1.35 -6.32
N LEU A 44 -1.39 -1.59 -5.00
CA LEU A 44 -1.18 -2.92 -4.43
C LEU A 44 -2.35 -3.87 -4.74
N LEU A 45 -3.58 -3.37 -4.69
CA LEU A 45 -4.76 -4.15 -5.05
C LEU A 45 -4.74 -4.55 -6.54
N GLU A 46 -4.33 -3.65 -7.42
CA GLU A 46 -4.19 -3.95 -8.86
C GLU A 46 -3.08 -4.97 -9.14
N GLN A 47 -1.95 -4.89 -8.42
CA GLN A 47 -0.80 -5.77 -8.65
C GLN A 47 -0.96 -7.16 -8.04
N TYR A 48 -1.54 -7.26 -6.84
CA TYR A 48 -1.59 -8.48 -6.04
C TYR A 48 -3.01 -8.93 -5.70
N GLY A 49 -4.04 -8.21 -6.16
CA GLY A 49 -5.42 -8.61 -5.97
C GLY A 49 -5.80 -9.83 -6.80
N GLN A 50 -6.92 -10.43 -6.43
CA GLN A 50 -7.56 -11.52 -7.16
C GLN A 50 -8.95 -11.11 -7.62
N TRP A 51 -9.32 -11.54 -8.83
CA TRP A 51 -10.66 -11.31 -9.35
C TRP A 51 -11.61 -12.36 -8.79
N ILE A 52 -12.71 -11.91 -8.18
CA ILE A 52 -13.78 -12.80 -7.74
C ILE A 52 -15.01 -12.58 -8.61
N GLU A 53 -15.57 -13.67 -9.11
CA GLU A 53 -16.85 -13.69 -9.77
C GLU A 53 -17.93 -14.19 -8.80
N TYR A 54 -19.13 -13.65 -8.93
CA TYR A 54 -20.26 -14.08 -8.13
C TYR A 54 -21.15 -14.98 -8.98
N PRO A 55 -21.46 -16.21 -8.52
CA PRO A 55 -22.37 -17.06 -9.25
C PRO A 55 -23.75 -16.40 -9.35
N PRO A 56 -24.49 -16.63 -10.44
CA PRO A 56 -25.87 -16.17 -10.57
C PRO A 56 -26.69 -16.68 -9.38
N THR A 57 -27.39 -15.78 -8.69
CA THR A 57 -28.18 -16.16 -7.51
C THR A 57 -29.55 -16.78 -7.85
N GLY A 58 -29.96 -16.73 -9.12
CA GLY A 58 -31.29 -17.15 -9.58
C GLY A 58 -32.45 -16.28 -9.09
N LYS A 59 -32.20 -15.28 -8.25
CA LYS A 59 -33.22 -14.37 -7.70
C LYS A 59 -33.40 -13.14 -8.59
N ARG A 60 -34.63 -12.59 -8.59
CA ARG A 60 -34.95 -11.35 -9.30
C ARG A 60 -34.14 -10.17 -8.75
N GLY A 61 -33.39 -9.49 -9.61
CA GLY A 61 -32.51 -8.37 -9.26
C GLY A 61 -31.30 -8.26 -10.20
N ARG A 62 -30.53 -7.17 -10.09
CA ARG A 62 -29.30 -7.00 -10.89
C ARG A 62 -28.24 -8.00 -10.42
N PRO A 63 -27.66 -8.82 -11.31
CA PRO A 63 -26.56 -9.70 -10.95
C PRO A 63 -25.40 -8.91 -10.34
N ARG A 64 -24.76 -9.48 -9.31
CA ARG A 64 -23.55 -8.89 -8.71
C ARG A 64 -22.41 -8.98 -9.73
N LYS A 65 -21.79 -7.84 -10.03
CA LYS A 65 -20.59 -7.83 -10.87
C LYS A 65 -19.41 -8.39 -10.11
N GLY A 66 -18.53 -9.10 -10.82
CA GLY A 66 -17.22 -9.47 -10.30
C GLY A 66 -16.45 -8.22 -9.86
N ARG A 67 -15.54 -8.40 -8.91
CA ARG A 67 -14.72 -7.32 -8.39
C ARG A 67 -13.32 -7.81 -8.04
N LEU A 68 -12.37 -6.89 -8.05
CA LEU A 68 -11.03 -7.13 -7.57
C LEU A 68 -11.03 -7.04 -6.04
N VAL A 69 -10.49 -8.06 -5.37
CA VAL A 69 -10.33 -8.09 -3.91
C VAL A 69 -8.87 -8.37 -3.55
N PRO A 70 -8.40 -7.95 -2.37
CA PRO A 70 -7.09 -8.33 -1.89
C PRO A 70 -6.93 -9.86 -1.88
N ASN A 71 -5.77 -10.35 -2.34
CA ASN A 71 -5.37 -11.74 -2.09
C ASN A 71 -5.20 -11.95 -0.57
N GLU A 72 -5.48 -13.16 -0.09
CA GLU A 72 -5.34 -13.53 1.32
C GLU A 72 -3.90 -13.36 1.83
N GLU A 73 -2.91 -13.54 0.96
CA GLU A 73 -1.48 -13.33 1.27
C GLU A 73 -1.08 -11.84 1.29
N LEU A 74 -1.90 -10.94 0.74
CA LEU A 74 -1.58 -9.52 0.64
C LEU A 74 -1.77 -8.82 2.00
N LYS A 75 -0.66 -8.61 2.71
CA LYS A 75 -0.60 -7.80 3.93
C LYS A 75 -0.09 -6.40 3.63
N TYR A 76 -0.88 -5.38 3.97
CA TYR A 76 -0.53 -3.98 3.76
C TYR A 76 -0.98 -3.11 4.92
N ALA A 77 -0.05 -2.34 5.48
CA ALA A 77 -0.30 -1.35 6.52
C ALA A 77 0.25 0.03 6.16
N GLN A 78 -0.28 1.05 6.83
CA GLN A 78 0.11 2.44 6.71
C GLN A 78 0.57 2.98 8.06
N VAL A 79 1.65 3.76 8.03
CA VAL A 79 2.09 4.60 9.14
C VAL A 79 1.69 6.03 8.80
N ILE A 80 0.61 6.50 9.41
CA ILE A 80 0.05 7.83 9.20
C ILE A 80 0.51 8.71 10.35
N LYS A 81 1.11 9.85 10.02
CA LYS A 81 1.52 10.84 11.01
C LYS A 81 0.50 11.96 11.06
N ASN A 82 -0.08 12.17 12.23
CA ASN A 82 -0.87 13.35 12.51
C ASN A 82 0.07 14.43 13.04
N ARG A 83 0.15 15.53 12.31
CA ARG A 83 0.90 16.71 12.71
C ARG A 83 -0.07 17.87 12.86
N HIS A 84 0.01 18.53 14.00
CA HIS A 84 -0.69 19.78 14.26
C HIS A 84 0.37 20.87 14.44
N GLU A 85 0.22 21.99 13.74
CA GLU A 85 1.16 23.13 13.81
C GLU A 85 2.65 22.75 13.62
N GLY A 86 2.91 21.78 12.74
CA GLY A 86 4.28 21.31 12.44
C GLY A 86 4.87 20.37 13.49
N ARG A 87 4.21 20.17 14.63
CA ARG A 87 4.60 19.21 15.66
C ARG A 87 3.96 17.84 15.39
N LEU A 88 4.71 16.77 15.62
CA LEU A 88 4.16 15.41 15.62
C LEU A 88 3.32 15.20 16.88
N GLU A 89 2.02 14.97 16.70
CA GLU A 89 1.11 14.66 17.81
C GLU A 89 0.93 13.16 17.96
N GLU A 90 0.70 12.45 16.85
CA GLU A 90 0.37 11.03 16.88
C GLU A 90 0.93 10.30 15.67
N VAL A 91 1.28 9.03 15.87
CA VAL A 91 1.60 8.09 14.80
C VAL A 91 0.59 6.95 14.83
N ILE A 92 -0.27 6.90 13.81
CA ILE A 92 -1.30 5.88 13.64
C ILE A 92 -0.75 4.77 12.76
N LYS A 93 -0.80 3.53 13.25
CA LYS A 93 -0.56 2.32 12.46
C LYS A 93 -1.91 1.77 12.00
N LYS A 94 -2.18 1.81 10.69
CA LYS A 94 -3.45 1.41 10.09
C LYS A 94 -3.25 0.21 9.17
N THR A 95 -3.90 -0.90 9.46
CA THR A 95 -4.01 -2.03 8.52
C THR A 95 -4.98 -1.66 7.39
N VAL A 96 -4.57 -1.88 6.14
CA VAL A 96 -5.38 -1.61 4.95
C VAL A 96 -5.81 -2.93 4.28
N PHE A 97 -4.90 -3.89 4.13
CA PHE A 97 -5.19 -5.24 3.62
C PHE A 97 -4.57 -6.31 4.51
N GLY A 98 -5.18 -7.49 4.49
CA GLY A 98 -4.76 -8.63 5.30
C GLY A 98 -5.23 -8.56 6.75
N LYS A 99 -4.91 -9.59 7.50
CA LYS A 99 -5.15 -9.71 8.94
C LYS A 99 -3.83 -9.99 9.66
N ASP A 100 -3.82 -9.80 10.97
CA ASP A 100 -2.72 -10.20 11.85
C ASP A 100 -1.37 -9.62 11.40
N ILE A 101 -1.35 -8.31 11.18
CA ILE A 101 -0.11 -7.55 10.98
C ILE A 101 0.37 -7.08 12.34
N GLU A 102 1.46 -7.67 12.82
CA GLU A 102 2.09 -7.27 14.07
C GLU A 102 2.59 -5.83 13.98
N THR A 103 2.22 -5.02 14.98
CA THR A 103 2.60 -3.61 15.01
C THR A 103 4.10 -3.41 15.16
N GLU A 104 4.82 -4.40 15.69
CA GLU A 104 6.28 -4.40 15.87
C GLU A 104 7.03 -4.42 14.53
N LEU A 105 6.48 -5.09 13.52
CA LEU A 105 7.02 -5.11 12.15
C LEU A 105 6.88 -3.74 11.45
N ILE A 106 5.98 -2.89 11.96
CA ILE A 106 5.72 -1.55 11.44
C ILE A 106 6.63 -0.55 12.16
N SER A 107 7.90 -0.51 11.77
CA SER A 107 8.90 0.40 12.33
C SER A 107 8.81 1.81 11.74
N THR A 108 8.52 2.79 12.59
CA THR A 108 8.40 4.21 12.22
C THR A 108 9.76 4.84 11.90
N SER A 109 10.82 4.43 12.61
CA SER A 109 12.18 4.97 12.45
C SER A 109 12.80 4.61 11.09
N LEU A 110 12.51 3.42 10.57
CA LEU A 110 12.94 3.02 9.22
C LEU A 110 12.25 3.87 8.15
N ILE A 111 10.93 4.03 8.24
CA ILE A 111 10.16 4.85 7.30
C ILE A 111 10.64 6.32 7.35
N GLU A 112 10.93 6.84 8.53
CA GLU A 112 11.49 8.18 8.72
C GLU A 112 12.84 8.36 8.06
N ARG A 113 13.78 7.45 8.30
CA ARG A 113 15.12 7.51 7.73
C ARG A 113 15.07 7.43 6.22
N LEU A 114 14.24 6.56 5.65
CA LEU A 114 14.04 6.50 4.20
C LEU A 114 13.45 7.81 3.66
N ASN A 115 12.37 8.32 4.24
CA ASN A 115 11.74 9.56 3.75
C ASN A 115 12.70 10.77 3.80
N LEU A 116 13.51 10.89 4.85
CA LEU A 116 14.53 11.93 4.99
C LEU A 116 15.65 11.82 3.93
N MET A 117 16.05 10.60 3.57
CA MET A 117 17.04 10.38 2.52
C MET A 117 16.54 10.87 1.16
N HIS A 118 15.26 10.61 0.84
CA HIS A 118 14.68 10.99 -0.46
C HIS A 118 14.30 12.48 -0.52
N SER A 119 13.91 13.10 0.60
CA SER A 119 13.59 14.54 0.64
C SER A 119 14.82 15.44 0.46
N ARG A 120 16.04 14.91 0.65
CA ARG A 120 17.30 15.65 0.45
C ARG A 120 17.85 15.58 -0.98
N GLN A 121 17.20 14.84 -1.88
CA GLN A 121 17.63 14.67 -3.27
C GLN A 121 16.89 15.58 -4.26
N ILE A 122 16.18 16.59 -3.76
CA ILE A 122 15.54 17.62 -4.59
C ILE A 122 16.51 18.82 -4.62
N PRO A 123 17.02 19.23 -5.80
CA PRO A 123 17.84 20.44 -5.92
C PRO A 123 17.05 21.71 -5.60
#